data_AF-A0A127PQJ4-F1
#
_entry.id   AF-A0A127PQJ4-F1
#
_cell.length_a   1.000
_cell.length_b   1.000
_cell.length_c   1.000
_cell.angle_alpha   90.00
_cell.angle_beta   90.00
_cell.angle_gamma   90.00
#
_symmetry.space_group_name_H-M   'P 1'
#
loop_
_entity.id
_entity.type
_entity.pdbx_description
1 polymer ?
#
loop_
_entity_poly.entity_id
_entity_poly.type
_entity_poly.pdbx_seq_one_letter_code
_entity_poly.pdbx_strand_id
1 'polypeptide(L)'
;MTSTLFAPLQLPNGSILPNRLAKAAMEENMADEGQLPGSAILRLYRTWAQGGAGLIITGNVMVDGRALTGPGGIVLESGTPLVPFKQWADVAKEQGAQVWMQINHPGRQILAAMGGTAWAPSAVPLEMGKHSKLFVQPKAMDEAEIREIIERFANTAEAAERAGFNGVEIHAAHGYLISQFLSPLANRRTDQWGGSLVNRARLLLEVVRAVRARVQGGFCVAVKLNSADFQRGGFSEDDAKQVILWLNDLSVDLVELSGGSYESPAMQGRSVDGRTLAREAYFLEFARELAAVARMPLMTTGGIRRKAVAEQVLASGVAVAGMATALAIAPDLPAKWRSGDGPSADSPQVDWKDQVMAAVARMALIKRRLRVLGAGRISTGRHSAAISLFIDQLRTRRLTRRYRRWHQAREASGMVN
;
A
#
# COMPACT_ATOMS: atom_id res chain seq x y z
N MET A 1 -30.85 12.91 1.39
CA MET A 1 -29.83 13.22 0.35
C MET A 1 -29.45 11.91 -0.33
N THR A 2 -29.44 11.87 -1.66
CA THR A 2 -28.94 10.70 -2.41
C THR A 2 -27.43 10.57 -2.21
N SER A 3 -26.98 9.40 -1.75
CA SER A 3 -25.58 9.12 -1.43
C SER A 3 -24.68 9.28 -2.68
N THR A 4 -23.64 10.11 -2.59
CA THR A 4 -22.64 10.30 -3.66
C THR A 4 -21.68 9.11 -3.79
N LEU A 5 -21.77 8.14 -2.89
CA LEU A 5 -20.90 6.97 -2.82
C LEU A 5 -20.81 6.20 -4.14
N PHE A 6 -21.93 6.14 -4.88
CA PHE A 6 -22.03 5.44 -6.17
C PHE A 6 -22.02 6.38 -7.37
N ALA A 7 -21.81 7.68 -7.16
CA ALA A 7 -21.64 8.63 -8.25
C ALA A 7 -20.21 8.51 -8.82
N PRO A 8 -20.04 8.70 -10.14
CA PRO A 8 -18.72 8.69 -10.75
C PRO A 8 -17.83 9.84 -10.24
N LEU A 9 -16.53 9.68 -10.39
CA LEU A 9 -15.51 10.71 -10.18
C LEU A 9 -14.67 10.86 -11.44
N GLN A 10 -14.66 12.05 -12.04
CA GLN A 10 -13.65 12.39 -13.04
C GLN A 10 -12.34 12.76 -12.34
N LEU A 11 -11.25 12.16 -12.80
CA LEU A 11 -9.89 12.42 -12.32
C LEU A 11 -9.21 13.51 -13.17
N PRO A 12 -8.14 14.15 -12.67
CA PRO A 12 -7.42 15.22 -13.39
C PRO A 12 -6.99 14.85 -14.82
N ASN A 13 -6.52 13.63 -15.07
CA ASN A 13 -6.18 13.17 -16.41
C ASN A 13 -7.37 12.83 -17.33
N GLY A 14 -8.61 13.03 -16.87
CA GLY A 14 -9.84 12.74 -17.62
C GLY A 14 -10.40 11.33 -17.44
N SER A 15 -9.68 10.42 -16.76
CA SER A 15 -10.20 9.09 -16.41
C SER A 15 -11.38 9.17 -15.44
N ILE A 16 -12.22 8.13 -15.41
CA ILE A 16 -13.41 8.08 -14.55
C ILE A 16 -13.30 6.89 -13.61
N LEU A 17 -13.44 7.14 -12.29
CA LEU A 17 -13.83 6.11 -11.34
C LEU A 17 -15.37 5.96 -11.41
N PRO A 18 -15.93 4.76 -11.61
CA PRO A 18 -17.36 4.57 -11.74
C PRO A 18 -18.12 4.75 -10.41
N ASN A 19 -17.41 4.75 -9.28
CA ASN A 19 -17.95 5.10 -7.97
C ASN A 19 -16.81 5.50 -7.01
N ARG A 20 -17.16 5.99 -5.81
CA ARG A 20 -16.23 6.53 -4.82
C ARG A 20 -15.70 5.50 -3.82
N LEU A 21 -15.88 4.20 -4.08
CA LEU A 21 -15.39 3.12 -3.21
C LEU A 21 -14.15 2.48 -3.81
N ALA A 22 -13.08 2.43 -3.03
CA ALA A 22 -11.82 1.80 -3.43
C ALA A 22 -11.52 0.55 -2.61
N LYS A 23 -11.08 -0.53 -3.27
CA LYS A 23 -10.27 -1.58 -2.62
C LYS A 23 -8.88 -1.02 -2.43
N ALA A 24 -8.56 -0.66 -1.19
CA ALA A 24 -7.24 -0.16 -0.83
C ALA A 24 -6.20 -1.29 -0.85
N ALA A 25 -4.94 -0.92 -1.00
CA ALA A 25 -3.83 -1.87 -1.03
C ALA A 25 -3.77 -2.74 0.23
N MET A 26 -3.51 -4.04 0.03
CA MET A 26 -3.28 -5.01 1.09
C MET A 26 -2.18 -5.96 0.64
N GLU A 27 -1.12 -6.12 1.44
CA GLU A 27 -0.04 -7.04 1.11
C GLU A 27 -0.52 -8.50 1.17
N GLU A 28 -0.50 -9.19 0.03
CA GLU A 28 -1.03 -10.55 -0.08
C GLU A 28 0.03 -11.61 0.28
N ASN A 29 1.30 -11.37 -0.04
CA ASN A 29 2.38 -12.37 0.07
C ASN A 29 2.06 -13.70 -0.64
N MET A 30 1.54 -13.59 -1.87
CA MET A 30 0.98 -14.70 -2.65
C MET A 30 1.58 -14.82 -4.06
N ALA A 31 2.77 -14.29 -4.30
CA ALA A 31 3.49 -14.51 -5.55
C ALA A 31 3.73 -16.02 -5.81
N ASP A 32 3.64 -16.42 -7.07
CA ASP A 32 4.07 -17.74 -7.55
C ASP A 32 5.60 -17.77 -7.72
N GLU A 33 6.13 -18.80 -8.36
CA GLU A 33 7.57 -18.89 -8.67
C GLU A 33 8.03 -17.70 -9.52
N GLY A 34 9.29 -17.30 -9.35
CA GLY A 34 9.83 -16.12 -10.02
C GLY A 34 9.40 -14.78 -9.41
N GLN A 35 8.70 -14.79 -8.28
CA GLN A 35 8.06 -13.60 -7.68
C GLN A 35 7.03 -12.94 -8.61
N LEU A 36 6.33 -13.75 -9.43
CA LEU A 36 5.33 -13.31 -10.40
C LEU A 36 3.89 -13.45 -9.86
N PRO A 37 2.92 -12.69 -10.40
CA PRO A 37 1.52 -12.94 -10.12
C PRO A 37 1.11 -14.29 -10.70
N GLY A 38 0.30 -15.02 -9.92
CA GLY A 38 -0.09 -16.39 -10.21
C GLY A 38 -1.59 -16.60 -10.18
N SER A 39 -2.03 -17.83 -10.41
CA SER A 39 -3.46 -18.17 -10.45
C SER A 39 -4.23 -17.75 -9.18
N ALA A 40 -3.56 -17.77 -8.02
CA ALA A 40 -4.16 -17.35 -6.76
C ALA A 40 -4.40 -15.83 -6.69
N ILE A 41 -3.48 -15.03 -7.21
CA ILE A 41 -3.64 -13.58 -7.35
C ILE A 41 -4.75 -13.28 -8.36
N LEU A 42 -4.75 -13.95 -9.52
CA LEU A 42 -5.79 -13.75 -10.54
C LEU A 42 -7.20 -13.99 -9.99
N ARG A 43 -7.42 -15.10 -9.27
CA ARG A 43 -8.72 -15.40 -8.63
C ARG A 43 -9.09 -14.40 -7.55
N LEU A 44 -8.13 -13.99 -6.73
CA LEU A 44 -8.35 -13.01 -5.67
C LEU A 44 -8.82 -11.66 -6.25
N TYR A 45 -8.14 -11.17 -7.28
CA TYR A 45 -8.48 -9.89 -7.90
C TYR A 45 -9.76 -9.94 -8.73
N ARG A 46 -10.04 -11.08 -9.38
CA ARG A 46 -11.35 -11.32 -9.99
C ARG A 46 -12.49 -11.22 -8.98
N THR A 47 -12.28 -11.77 -7.78
CA THR A 47 -13.27 -11.68 -6.69
C THR A 47 -13.55 -10.23 -6.29
N TRP A 48 -12.52 -9.37 -6.24
CA TRP A 48 -12.70 -7.94 -5.97
C TRP A 48 -13.30 -7.17 -7.14
N ALA A 49 -12.98 -7.53 -8.38
CA ALA A 49 -13.61 -6.95 -9.57
C ALA A 49 -15.13 -7.14 -9.53
N GLN A 50 -15.57 -8.36 -9.21
CA GLN A 50 -16.98 -8.72 -9.03
C GLN A 50 -17.63 -8.06 -7.81
N GLY A 51 -16.85 -7.46 -6.92
CA GLY A 51 -17.31 -6.87 -5.68
C GLY A 51 -17.95 -5.48 -5.82
N GLY A 52 -17.76 -4.81 -6.96
CA GLY A 52 -18.41 -3.54 -7.30
C GLY A 52 -17.71 -2.27 -6.82
N ALA A 53 -16.47 -2.37 -6.31
CA ALA A 53 -15.63 -1.20 -6.05
C ALA A 53 -15.29 -0.48 -7.36
N GLY A 54 -15.19 0.85 -7.35
CA GLY A 54 -14.85 1.64 -8.53
C GLY A 54 -13.34 1.73 -8.79
N LEU A 55 -12.55 1.54 -7.75
CA LEU A 55 -11.10 1.50 -7.83
C LEU A 55 -10.57 0.25 -7.10
N ILE A 56 -9.62 -0.45 -7.70
CA ILE A 56 -8.92 -1.59 -7.12
C ILE A 56 -7.42 -1.30 -7.14
N ILE A 57 -6.84 -1.11 -5.97
CA ILE A 57 -5.40 -0.88 -5.82
C ILE A 57 -4.74 -2.20 -5.45
N THR A 58 -3.67 -2.58 -6.15
CA THR A 58 -2.98 -3.83 -5.84
C THR A 58 -2.34 -3.81 -4.44
N GLY A 59 -1.97 -4.96 -3.89
CA GLY A 59 -0.94 -4.99 -2.86
C GLY A 59 0.41 -4.54 -3.44
N ASN A 60 1.40 -4.42 -2.55
CA ASN A 60 2.71 -3.92 -2.94
C ASN A 60 3.34 -4.76 -4.07
N VAL A 61 3.67 -4.10 -5.18
CA VAL A 61 4.58 -4.62 -6.20
C VAL A 61 5.94 -3.96 -5.99
N MET A 62 6.97 -4.77 -5.78
CA MET A 62 8.32 -4.28 -5.53
C MET A 62 8.97 -3.85 -6.84
N VAL A 63 9.54 -2.65 -6.81
CA VAL A 63 10.35 -2.07 -7.92
C VAL A 63 11.78 -2.62 -7.95
N ASP A 64 12.16 -3.38 -6.91
CA ASP A 64 13.48 -3.97 -6.74
C ASP A 64 13.39 -5.37 -6.13
N GLY A 65 13.85 -6.37 -6.87
CA GLY A 65 13.85 -7.77 -6.45
C GLY A 65 14.84 -8.10 -5.33
N ARG A 66 15.78 -7.19 -5.03
CA ARG A 66 16.72 -7.29 -3.89
C ARG A 66 16.06 -6.98 -2.55
N ALA A 67 14.91 -6.29 -2.59
CA ALA A 67 14.28 -5.72 -1.42
C ALA A 67 12.76 -5.96 -1.41
N LEU A 68 12.30 -6.94 -0.62
CA LEU A 68 10.89 -7.29 -0.49
C LEU A 68 10.35 -6.96 0.91
N THR A 69 9.08 -6.55 0.99
CA THR A 69 8.34 -6.39 2.26
C THR A 69 8.06 -7.73 2.94
N GLY A 70 7.90 -8.79 2.14
CA GLY A 70 7.72 -10.16 2.60
C GLY A 70 8.09 -11.17 1.52
N PRO A 71 8.36 -12.44 1.88
CA PRO A 71 8.99 -13.40 0.99
C PRO A 71 8.06 -13.90 -0.14
N GLY A 72 6.78 -13.54 -0.10
CA GLY A 72 5.81 -13.80 -1.15
C GLY A 72 5.44 -12.55 -1.95
N GLY A 73 6.24 -11.47 -1.87
CA GLY A 73 6.00 -10.22 -2.61
C GLY A 73 6.11 -10.38 -4.12
N ILE A 74 5.32 -9.64 -4.88
CA ILE A 74 5.41 -9.65 -6.35
C ILE A 74 6.44 -8.60 -6.76
N VAL A 75 7.27 -8.91 -7.76
CA VAL A 75 8.32 -8.04 -8.27
C VAL A 75 8.04 -7.71 -9.72
N LEU A 76 8.07 -6.43 -10.09
CA LEU A 76 8.00 -5.99 -11.49
C LEU A 76 9.17 -5.05 -11.77
N GLU A 77 10.18 -5.58 -12.41
CA GLU A 77 11.39 -4.85 -12.83
C GLU A 77 11.53 -4.85 -14.35
N SER A 78 12.48 -4.08 -14.87
CA SER A 78 12.89 -4.20 -16.26
C SER A 78 13.28 -5.65 -16.59
N GLY A 79 12.83 -6.16 -17.74
CA GLY A 79 13.04 -7.55 -18.16
C GLY A 79 12.09 -8.58 -17.54
N THR A 80 11.23 -8.20 -16.59
CA THR A 80 10.24 -9.12 -16.03
C THR A 80 9.21 -9.54 -17.10
N PRO A 81 8.86 -10.84 -17.22
CA PRO A 81 7.82 -11.28 -18.14
C PRO A 81 6.48 -10.60 -17.84
N LEU A 82 5.92 -9.87 -18.82
CA LEU A 82 4.68 -9.11 -18.63
C LEU A 82 3.40 -9.94 -18.79
N VAL A 83 3.46 -11.14 -19.38
CA VAL A 83 2.27 -11.97 -19.64
C VAL A 83 1.43 -12.23 -18.36
N PRO A 84 2.03 -12.63 -17.22
CA PRO A 84 1.27 -12.81 -15.98
C PRO A 84 0.63 -11.51 -15.45
N PHE A 85 1.27 -10.37 -15.67
CA PHE A 85 0.76 -9.06 -15.26
C PHE A 85 -0.39 -8.59 -16.15
N LYS A 86 -0.34 -8.89 -17.46
CA LYS A 86 -1.47 -8.66 -18.38
C LYS A 86 -2.71 -9.42 -17.95
N GLN A 87 -2.55 -10.71 -17.67
CA GLN A 87 -3.63 -11.54 -17.15
C GLN A 87 -4.20 -10.97 -15.83
N TRP A 88 -3.33 -10.44 -14.95
CA TRP A 88 -3.76 -9.82 -13.71
C TRP A 88 -4.57 -8.54 -13.93
N ALA A 89 -4.09 -7.63 -14.78
CA ALA A 89 -4.83 -6.43 -15.14
C ALA A 89 -6.20 -6.79 -15.74
N ASP A 90 -6.25 -7.72 -16.68
CA ASP A 90 -7.47 -8.09 -17.40
C ASP A 90 -8.55 -8.64 -16.47
N VAL A 91 -8.23 -9.60 -15.59
CA VAL A 91 -9.21 -10.16 -14.65
C VAL A 91 -9.65 -9.17 -13.59
N ALA A 92 -8.81 -8.21 -13.22
CA ALA A 92 -9.14 -7.19 -12.23
C ALA A 92 -10.07 -6.09 -12.80
N LYS A 93 -9.98 -5.83 -14.11
CA LYS A 93 -10.78 -4.82 -14.81
C LYS A 93 -12.12 -5.35 -15.35
N GLU A 94 -12.40 -6.65 -15.25
CA GLU A 94 -13.52 -7.30 -15.97
C GLU A 94 -14.92 -6.70 -15.69
N GLN A 95 -15.08 -5.94 -14.60
CA GLN A 95 -16.33 -5.25 -14.23
C GLN A 95 -16.27 -3.71 -14.34
N GLY A 96 -15.29 -3.17 -15.07
CA GLY A 96 -15.18 -1.73 -15.34
C GLY A 96 -14.62 -0.89 -14.20
N ALA A 97 -14.08 -1.51 -13.15
CA ALA A 97 -13.29 -0.82 -12.14
C ALA A 97 -11.96 -0.34 -12.74
N GLN A 98 -11.47 0.80 -12.26
CA GLN A 98 -10.09 1.21 -12.47
C GLN A 98 -9.17 0.31 -11.63
N VAL A 99 -8.05 -0.14 -12.19
CA VAL A 99 -7.10 -1.00 -11.49
C VAL A 99 -5.72 -0.37 -11.49
N TRP A 100 -5.24 -0.01 -10.31
CA TRP A 100 -3.95 0.67 -10.14
C TRP A 100 -2.96 -0.21 -9.40
N MET A 101 -1.73 -0.28 -9.92
CA MET A 101 -0.66 -1.05 -9.26
C MET A 101 0.02 -0.20 -8.19
N GLN A 102 0.00 -0.63 -6.94
CA GLN A 102 0.79 0.03 -5.90
C GLN A 102 2.25 -0.40 -6.01
N ILE A 103 3.13 0.53 -6.38
CA ILE A 103 4.56 0.31 -6.55
C ILE A 103 5.32 0.81 -5.32
N ASN A 104 6.28 0.00 -4.84
CA ASN A 104 6.91 0.24 -3.54
C ASN A 104 8.36 -0.27 -3.47
N HIS A 105 9.13 0.29 -2.54
CA HIS A 105 10.42 -0.22 -2.07
C HIS A 105 10.44 -0.20 -0.54
N PRO A 106 10.76 -1.33 0.15
CA PRO A 106 10.59 -1.43 1.60
C PRO A 106 11.57 -0.59 2.41
N GLY A 107 12.67 -0.16 1.79
CA GLY A 107 13.75 0.56 2.43
C GLY A 107 14.37 -0.26 3.56
N ARG A 108 14.50 0.33 4.77
CA ARG A 108 15.02 -0.37 5.96
C ARG A 108 14.12 -1.49 6.52
N GLN A 109 12.88 -1.67 6.03
CA GLN A 109 11.90 -2.63 6.56
C GLN A 109 12.02 -4.02 5.91
N ILE A 110 13.23 -4.59 5.88
CA ILE A 110 13.51 -5.92 5.33
C ILE A 110 13.86 -6.88 6.45
N LEU A 111 13.17 -8.04 6.50
CA LEU A 111 13.48 -9.08 7.48
C LEU A 111 14.86 -9.68 7.24
N ALA A 112 15.69 -9.77 8.28
CA ALA A 112 17.01 -10.41 8.24
C ALA A 112 16.94 -11.87 7.76
N ALA A 113 15.83 -12.55 8.02
CA ALA A 113 15.57 -13.88 7.52
C ALA A 113 15.44 -13.95 5.98
N MET A 114 15.18 -12.85 5.27
CA MET A 114 15.18 -12.85 3.81
C MET A 114 16.58 -12.58 3.23
N GLY A 115 17.42 -11.83 3.95
CA GLY A 115 18.66 -11.29 3.40
C GLY A 115 18.38 -10.07 2.53
N GLY A 116 19.29 -9.75 1.60
CA GLY A 116 19.20 -8.61 0.71
C GLY A 116 19.74 -7.31 1.32
N THR A 117 19.67 -6.23 0.54
CA THR A 117 20.20 -4.91 0.91
C THR A 117 19.07 -4.00 1.37
N ALA A 118 19.12 -3.58 2.64
CA ALA A 118 18.17 -2.63 3.22
C ALA A 118 18.59 -1.19 2.95
N TRP A 119 18.31 -0.69 1.75
CA TRP A 119 18.56 0.72 1.43
C TRP A 119 17.72 1.67 2.28
N ALA A 120 18.31 2.78 2.69
CA ALA A 120 17.67 3.81 3.50
C ALA A 120 18.33 5.18 3.25
N PRO A 121 17.66 6.30 3.57
CA PRO A 121 18.29 7.62 3.51
C PRO A 121 19.50 7.72 4.44
N SER A 122 19.51 7.01 5.58
CA SER A 122 20.60 6.98 6.54
C SER A 122 20.71 5.59 7.16
N ALA A 123 21.88 5.24 7.69
CA ALA A 123 22.13 3.97 8.37
C ALA A 123 21.53 3.96 9.80
N VAL A 124 20.24 4.30 9.91
CA VAL A 124 19.47 4.33 11.16
C VAL A 124 18.58 3.09 11.20
N PRO A 125 18.80 2.12 12.10
CA PRO A 125 17.99 0.91 12.19
C PRO A 125 16.55 1.22 12.64
N LEU A 126 15.67 0.22 12.49
CA LEU A 126 14.32 0.28 13.07
C LEU A 126 14.40 0.06 14.59
N GLU A 127 13.78 0.95 15.35
CA GLU A 127 13.76 0.88 16.81
C GLU A 127 12.51 0.16 17.30
N MET A 128 12.56 -1.17 17.29
CA MET A 128 11.46 -2.07 17.71
C MET A 128 11.78 -2.82 19.01
N GLY A 129 12.66 -2.26 19.84
CA GLY A 129 13.12 -2.87 21.09
C GLY A 129 13.72 -4.26 20.87
N LYS A 130 13.21 -5.29 21.57
CA LYS A 130 13.68 -6.68 21.43
C LYS A 130 13.53 -7.24 20.00
N HIS A 131 12.73 -6.60 19.15
CA HIS A 131 12.46 -7.04 17.78
C HIS A 131 13.34 -6.34 16.73
N SER A 132 14.20 -5.37 17.10
CA SER A 132 15.05 -4.67 16.13
C SER A 132 15.98 -5.61 15.34
N LYS A 133 16.46 -6.69 15.97
CA LYS A 133 17.32 -7.71 15.33
C LYS A 133 16.61 -8.57 14.28
N LEU A 134 15.29 -8.44 14.13
CA LEU A 134 14.54 -9.14 13.07
C LEU A 134 14.76 -8.52 11.70
N PHE A 135 15.34 -7.32 11.62
CA PHE A 135 15.53 -6.55 10.40
C PHE A 135 17.01 -6.47 10.00
N VAL A 136 17.26 -6.35 8.70
CA VAL A 136 18.60 -6.12 8.14
C VAL A 136 19.10 -4.74 8.58
N GLN A 137 20.40 -4.61 8.85
CA GLN A 137 21.01 -3.32 9.12
C GLN A 137 20.95 -2.45 7.86
N PRO A 138 20.43 -1.22 7.95
CA PRO A 138 20.24 -0.40 6.77
C PRO A 138 21.56 0.16 6.24
N LYS A 139 21.68 0.18 4.91
CA LYS A 139 22.73 0.88 4.18
C LYS A 139 22.23 2.28 3.81
N ALA A 140 22.98 3.31 4.17
CA ALA A 140 22.74 4.66 3.68
C ALA A 140 22.99 4.72 2.16
N MET A 141 22.00 5.17 1.40
CA MET A 141 22.12 5.27 -0.06
C MET A 141 23.07 6.40 -0.46
N ASP A 142 23.87 6.18 -1.51
CA ASP A 142 24.56 7.27 -2.20
C ASP A 142 23.68 7.92 -3.29
N GLU A 143 24.18 8.97 -3.96
CA GLU A 143 23.44 9.66 -5.03
C GLU A 143 23.11 8.72 -6.20
N ALA A 144 24.03 7.82 -6.57
CA ALA A 144 23.80 6.91 -7.69
C ALA A 144 22.69 5.90 -7.38
N GLU A 145 22.67 5.35 -6.16
CA GLU A 145 21.60 4.48 -5.68
C GLU A 145 20.25 5.22 -5.59
N ILE A 146 20.26 6.51 -5.22
CA ILE A 146 19.04 7.34 -5.22
C ILE A 146 18.53 7.56 -6.66
N ARG A 147 19.41 7.80 -7.62
CA ARG A 147 19.01 7.92 -9.04
C ARG A 147 18.51 6.59 -9.59
N GLU A 148 19.16 5.49 -9.23
CA GLU A 148 18.74 4.15 -9.62
C GLU A 148 17.33 3.84 -9.13
N ILE A 149 17.00 4.16 -7.86
CA ILE A 149 15.67 3.87 -7.34
C ILE A 149 14.59 4.71 -8.05
N ILE A 150 14.88 5.97 -8.39
CA ILE A 150 13.97 6.83 -9.17
C ILE A 150 13.65 6.17 -10.52
N GLU A 151 14.67 5.70 -11.24
CA GLU A 151 14.49 5.00 -12.51
C GLU A 151 13.74 3.68 -12.35
N ARG A 152 13.97 2.93 -11.27
CA ARG A 152 13.22 1.69 -10.99
C ARG A 152 11.73 1.94 -10.81
N PHE A 153 11.34 3.00 -10.10
CA PHE A 153 9.92 3.39 -10.00
C PHE A 153 9.33 3.74 -11.38
N ALA A 154 10.04 4.53 -12.19
CA ALA A 154 9.58 4.91 -13.53
C ALA A 154 9.45 3.68 -14.48
N ASN A 155 10.47 2.82 -14.51
CA ASN A 155 10.48 1.57 -15.29
C ASN A 155 9.32 0.64 -14.89
N THR A 156 9.05 0.53 -13.58
CA THR A 156 7.96 -0.31 -13.07
C THR A 156 6.59 0.23 -13.50
N ALA A 157 6.41 1.56 -13.44
CA ALA A 157 5.17 2.20 -13.86
C ALA A 157 4.90 2.02 -15.36
N GLU A 158 5.92 2.17 -16.20
CA GLU A 158 5.85 1.88 -17.64
C GLU A 158 5.50 0.41 -17.91
N ALA A 159 6.12 -0.51 -17.17
CA ALA A 159 5.81 -1.93 -17.28
C ALA A 159 4.36 -2.23 -16.86
N ALA A 160 3.85 -1.56 -15.83
CA ALA A 160 2.45 -1.66 -15.40
C ALA A 160 1.48 -1.12 -16.47
N GLU A 161 1.80 0.02 -17.10
CA GLU A 161 1.04 0.55 -18.23
C GLU A 161 1.02 -0.42 -19.41
N ARG A 162 2.18 -0.96 -19.79
CA ARG A 162 2.30 -1.98 -20.87
C ARG A 162 1.60 -3.30 -20.54
N ALA A 163 1.44 -3.61 -19.25
CA ALA A 163 0.65 -4.73 -18.78
C ALA A 163 -0.86 -4.43 -18.78
N GLY A 164 -1.27 -3.20 -19.04
CA GLY A 164 -2.68 -2.82 -19.18
C GLY A 164 -3.36 -2.42 -17.87
N PHE A 165 -2.61 -2.13 -16.80
CA PHE A 165 -3.19 -1.45 -15.64
C PHE A 165 -3.67 -0.05 -16.04
N ASN A 166 -4.62 0.53 -15.31
CA ASN A 166 -5.10 1.88 -15.61
C ASN A 166 -4.26 2.99 -14.95
N GLY A 167 -3.39 2.62 -14.02
CA GLY A 167 -2.54 3.55 -13.30
C GLY A 167 -1.58 2.87 -12.33
N VAL A 168 -0.78 3.67 -11.65
CA VAL A 168 0.02 3.26 -10.49
C VAL A 168 -0.25 4.15 -9.28
N GLU A 169 -0.05 3.59 -8.10
CA GLU A 169 0.05 4.34 -6.85
C GLU A 169 1.46 4.24 -6.29
N ILE A 170 2.15 5.37 -6.15
CA ILE A 170 3.49 5.45 -5.57
C ILE A 170 3.36 5.41 -4.04
N HIS A 171 3.95 4.40 -3.41
CA HIS A 171 3.84 4.24 -1.96
C HIS A 171 4.87 5.12 -1.21
N ALA A 172 4.40 6.21 -0.60
CA ALA A 172 5.18 7.17 0.19
C ALA A 172 4.74 7.26 1.66
N ALA A 173 4.40 6.11 2.25
CA ALA A 173 3.77 6.00 3.56
C ALA A 173 4.32 4.79 4.33
N HIS A 174 3.85 4.59 5.56
CA HIS A 174 4.08 3.38 6.36
C HIS A 174 5.56 3.06 6.69
N GLY A 175 6.44 4.05 6.66
CA GLY A 175 7.85 3.86 6.95
C GLY A 175 8.60 3.05 5.90
N TYR A 176 8.07 2.90 4.67
CA TYR A 176 8.83 2.40 3.51
C TYR A 176 9.78 3.46 2.95
N LEU A 177 10.55 3.16 1.91
CA LEU A 177 11.71 3.97 1.51
C LEU A 177 11.39 5.46 1.34
N ILE A 178 10.38 5.81 0.54
CA ILE A 178 10.04 7.22 0.31
C ILE A 178 9.57 7.89 1.62
N SER A 179 8.79 7.19 2.44
CA SER A 179 8.39 7.66 3.78
C SER A 179 9.60 7.82 4.73
N GLN A 180 10.64 6.99 4.61
CA GLN A 180 11.87 7.13 5.37
C GLN A 180 12.62 8.41 4.97
N PHE A 181 12.67 8.76 3.67
CA PHE A 181 13.23 10.03 3.21
C PHE A 181 12.44 11.23 3.73
N LEU A 182 11.11 11.11 3.76
CA LEU A 182 10.23 12.14 4.32
C LEU A 182 10.41 12.30 5.83
N SER A 183 10.65 11.24 6.60
CA SER A 183 10.70 11.34 8.06
C SER A 183 12.09 11.80 8.56
N PRO A 184 12.20 12.89 9.34
CA PRO A 184 13.47 13.31 9.94
C PRO A 184 14.01 12.31 10.99
N LEU A 185 13.20 11.36 11.46
CA LEU A 185 13.65 10.29 12.37
C LEU A 185 14.55 9.28 11.65
N ALA A 186 14.21 8.96 10.39
CA ALA A 186 14.95 8.01 9.56
C ALA A 186 15.97 8.69 8.63
N ASN A 187 15.67 9.89 8.15
CA ASN A 187 16.54 10.67 7.28
C ASN A 187 17.34 11.70 8.06
N ARG A 188 18.60 11.36 8.35
CA ARG A 188 19.58 12.22 9.04
C ARG A 188 20.66 12.74 8.08
N ARG A 189 20.37 12.78 6.78
CA ARG A 189 21.31 13.27 5.77
C ARG A 189 21.50 14.78 5.90
N THR A 190 22.68 15.24 5.50
CA THR A 190 23.08 16.65 5.46
C THR A 190 23.26 17.19 4.04
N ASP A 191 22.99 16.36 3.03
CA ASP A 191 23.04 16.72 1.62
C ASP A 191 21.67 17.20 1.09
N GLN A 192 21.55 17.31 -0.24
CA GLN A 192 20.31 17.75 -0.90
C GLN A 192 19.09 16.83 -0.70
N TRP A 193 19.28 15.67 -0.08
CA TRP A 193 18.21 14.69 0.17
C TRP A 193 17.75 14.63 1.62
N GLY A 194 18.31 15.43 2.54
CA GLY A 194 17.87 15.49 3.94
C GLY A 194 17.95 16.89 4.58
N GLY A 195 17.66 16.94 5.88
CA GLY A 195 17.52 18.18 6.63
C GLY A 195 16.14 18.83 6.42
N SER A 196 16.10 19.88 5.59
CA SER A 196 14.85 20.64 5.34
C SER A 196 13.76 19.76 4.72
N LEU A 197 12.48 20.14 4.90
CA LEU A 197 11.37 19.40 4.29
C LEU A 197 11.48 19.33 2.75
N VAL A 198 11.94 20.41 2.11
CA VAL A 198 12.16 20.45 0.66
C VAL A 198 13.14 19.35 0.22
N ASN A 199 14.23 19.17 0.96
CA ASN A 199 15.23 18.14 0.66
C ASN A 199 14.71 16.74 0.99
N ARG A 200 14.04 16.56 2.13
CA ARG A 200 13.40 15.29 2.53
C ARG A 200 12.34 14.82 1.53
N ALA A 201 11.55 15.74 1.01
CA ALA A 201 10.51 15.46 0.01
C ALA A 201 11.05 15.28 -1.41
N ARG A 202 12.31 15.65 -1.67
CA ARG A 202 12.90 15.62 -3.01
C ARG A 202 12.75 14.25 -3.68
N LEU A 203 13.03 13.16 -2.98
CA LEU A 203 12.89 11.81 -3.54
C LEU A 203 11.46 11.54 -4.05
N LEU A 204 10.43 11.86 -3.26
CA LEU A 204 9.04 11.68 -3.68
C LEU A 204 8.74 12.49 -4.94
N LEU A 205 9.10 13.78 -4.94
CA LEU A 205 8.79 14.66 -6.07
C LEU A 205 9.54 14.23 -7.34
N GLU A 206 10.80 13.81 -7.24
CA GLU A 206 11.57 13.27 -8.36
C GLU A 206 10.99 11.95 -8.88
N VAL A 207 10.56 11.04 -8.00
CA VAL A 207 9.88 9.80 -8.41
C VAL A 207 8.58 10.11 -9.16
N VAL A 208 7.75 11.03 -8.66
CA VAL A 208 6.51 11.42 -9.33
C VAL A 208 6.81 11.99 -10.73
N ARG A 209 7.79 12.91 -10.84
CA ARG A 209 8.22 13.47 -12.12
C ARG A 209 8.71 12.40 -13.09
N ALA A 210 9.58 11.49 -12.64
CA ALA A 210 10.14 10.44 -13.47
C ALA A 210 9.05 9.47 -13.97
N VAL A 211 8.12 9.08 -13.10
CA VAL A 211 6.97 8.25 -13.48
C VAL A 211 6.08 8.98 -14.50
N ARG A 212 5.71 10.24 -14.25
CA ARG A 212 4.89 11.04 -15.17
C ARG A 212 5.55 11.26 -16.53
N ALA A 213 6.88 11.42 -16.56
CA ALA A 213 7.63 11.55 -17.81
C ALA A 213 7.66 10.24 -18.63
N ARG A 214 7.44 9.08 -17.99
CA ARG A 214 7.58 7.78 -18.65
C ARG A 214 6.27 7.23 -19.22
N VAL A 215 5.16 7.47 -18.54
CA VAL A 215 3.85 6.89 -18.89
C VAL A 215 2.99 7.87 -19.68
N GLN A 216 1.97 7.38 -20.38
CA GLN A 216 1.09 8.25 -21.15
C GLN A 216 0.15 9.07 -20.26
N GLY A 217 -0.33 10.21 -20.78
CA GLY A 217 -1.22 11.10 -20.04
C GLY A 217 -2.51 10.44 -19.55
N GLY A 218 -3.03 9.44 -20.27
CA GLY A 218 -4.22 8.68 -19.88
C GLY A 218 -4.01 7.65 -18.76
N PHE A 219 -2.76 7.39 -18.35
CA PHE A 219 -2.43 6.44 -17.31
C PHE A 219 -2.34 7.16 -15.95
N CYS A 220 -3.14 6.75 -14.97
CA CYS A 220 -3.25 7.47 -13.70
C CYS A 220 -1.97 7.35 -12.85
N VAL A 221 -1.56 8.42 -12.16
CA VAL A 221 -0.63 8.34 -11.01
C VAL A 221 -1.29 8.85 -9.76
N ALA A 222 -1.26 8.00 -8.74
CA ALA A 222 -1.60 8.35 -7.40
C ALA A 222 -0.37 8.33 -6.49
N VAL A 223 -0.47 9.00 -5.34
CA VAL A 223 0.52 8.94 -4.26
C VAL A 223 -0.18 8.55 -2.98
N LYS A 224 0.35 7.54 -2.28
CA LYS A 224 -0.06 7.22 -0.91
C LYS A 224 0.86 7.90 0.08
N LEU A 225 0.33 8.80 0.90
CA LEU A 225 1.08 9.64 1.83
C LEU A 225 0.62 9.41 3.29
N ASN A 226 1.55 9.43 4.23
CA ASN A 226 1.20 9.48 5.65
C ASN A 226 0.60 10.86 5.98
N SER A 227 -0.50 10.91 6.73
CA SER A 227 -0.99 12.13 7.37
C SER A 227 -0.04 12.62 8.46
N ALA A 228 0.54 11.68 9.20
CA ALA A 228 1.64 11.87 10.14
C ALA A 228 2.31 10.52 10.45
N ASP A 229 3.52 10.58 11.02
CA ASP A 229 4.18 9.39 11.58
C ASP A 229 3.62 9.02 12.97
N PHE A 230 2.93 9.94 13.65
CA PHE A 230 2.48 9.81 15.05
C PHE A 230 3.64 9.47 16.01
N GLN A 231 4.80 10.06 15.76
CA GLN A 231 6.00 9.98 16.60
C GLN A 231 6.52 11.40 16.84
N ARG A 232 6.97 11.69 18.07
CA ARG A 232 7.51 13.01 18.41
C ARG A 232 8.73 13.30 17.53
N GLY A 233 8.68 14.42 16.83
CA GLY A 233 9.75 14.84 15.91
C GLY A 233 9.83 14.05 14.61
N GLY A 234 8.78 13.31 14.23
CA GLY A 234 8.64 12.66 12.92
C GLY A 234 7.95 13.54 11.88
N PHE A 235 7.52 12.93 10.77
CA PHE A 235 6.73 13.59 9.73
C PHE A 235 5.39 14.07 10.32
N SER A 236 5.14 15.37 10.21
CA SER A 236 3.97 16.05 10.80
C SER A 236 2.85 16.26 9.80
N GLU A 237 1.71 16.74 10.30
CA GLU A 237 0.56 17.14 9.49
C GLU A 237 0.84 18.38 8.64
N ASP A 238 1.61 19.35 9.17
CA ASP A 238 2.08 20.50 8.41
C ASP A 238 3.02 20.07 7.27
N ASP A 239 3.91 19.10 7.54
CA ASP A 239 4.76 18.51 6.50
C ASP A 239 3.88 17.84 5.42
N ALA A 240 2.85 17.08 5.82
CA ALA A 240 1.92 16.43 4.89
C ALA A 240 1.16 17.46 4.02
N LYS A 241 0.64 18.53 4.63
CA LYS A 241 -0.02 19.64 3.94
C LYS A 241 0.90 20.30 2.92
N GLN A 242 2.14 20.60 3.30
CA GLN A 242 3.10 21.22 2.41
C GLN A 242 3.51 20.29 1.26
N VAL A 243 3.64 18.99 1.50
CA VAL A 243 3.89 18.00 0.45
C VAL A 243 2.71 17.94 -0.54
N ILE A 244 1.46 17.96 -0.06
CA ILE A 244 0.28 18.01 -0.93
C ILE A 244 0.27 19.27 -1.80
N LEU A 245 0.64 20.43 -1.22
CA LEU A 245 0.78 21.67 -1.99
C LEU A 245 1.82 21.55 -3.12
N TRP A 246 2.93 20.83 -2.91
CA TRP A 246 3.90 20.56 -4.00
C TRP A 246 3.40 19.54 -5.01
N LEU A 247 2.61 18.54 -4.58
CA LEU A 247 2.01 17.56 -5.49
C LEU A 247 0.94 18.20 -6.40
N ASN A 248 0.33 19.31 -6.01
CA ASN A 248 -0.60 20.08 -6.86
C ASN A 248 0.00 20.54 -8.19
N ASP A 249 1.33 20.61 -8.28
CA ASP A 249 2.06 21.07 -9.45
C ASP A 249 2.67 19.92 -10.28
N LEU A 250 2.38 18.65 -9.93
CA LEU A 250 3.00 17.45 -10.56
C LEU A 250 2.02 16.50 -11.28
N SER A 251 0.84 16.99 -11.69
CA SER A 251 -0.18 16.18 -12.41
C SER A 251 -0.48 14.83 -11.75
N VAL A 252 -0.64 14.84 -10.42
CA VAL A 252 -1.08 13.69 -9.63
C VAL A 252 -2.60 13.59 -9.72
N ASP A 253 -3.10 12.39 -10.02
CA ASP A 253 -4.52 12.15 -10.27
C ASP A 253 -5.32 11.90 -8.99
N LEU A 254 -4.66 11.41 -7.93
CA LEU A 254 -5.27 11.14 -6.63
C LEU A 254 -4.19 11.07 -5.54
N VAL A 255 -4.49 11.55 -4.34
CA VAL A 255 -3.66 11.30 -3.15
C VAL A 255 -4.43 10.47 -2.12
N GLU A 256 -3.88 9.32 -1.74
CA GLU A 256 -4.40 8.51 -0.64
C GLU A 256 -3.72 8.90 0.68
N LEU A 257 -4.52 9.36 1.64
CA LEU A 257 -4.07 9.62 3.01
C LEU A 257 -4.17 8.35 3.86
N SER A 258 -3.04 7.99 4.46
CA SER A 258 -2.92 6.96 5.49
C SER A 258 -2.23 7.51 6.74
N GLY A 259 -1.63 6.69 7.59
CA GLY A 259 -0.77 7.17 8.67
C GLY A 259 0.01 6.08 9.40
N GLY A 260 1.07 6.50 10.11
CA GLY A 260 1.92 5.64 10.96
C GLY A 260 3.05 4.90 10.23
N SER A 261 3.76 4.05 10.98
CA SER A 261 4.92 3.22 10.57
C SER A 261 4.93 1.90 11.34
N TYR A 262 5.92 1.00 11.14
CA TYR A 262 6.04 -0.18 12.02
C TYR A 262 6.33 0.21 13.48
N GLU A 263 7.01 1.34 13.70
CA GLU A 263 7.35 1.89 15.02
C GLU A 263 6.14 2.57 15.69
N SER A 264 5.17 3.05 14.91
CA SER A 264 3.87 3.57 15.39
C SER A 264 2.74 3.14 14.44
N PRO A 265 2.13 1.95 14.65
CA PRO A 265 1.29 1.30 13.65
C PRO A 265 -0.15 1.85 13.60
N ALA A 266 -0.28 3.16 13.40
CA ALA A 266 -1.55 3.86 13.28
C ALA A 266 -2.48 3.24 12.21
N MET A 267 -1.92 2.74 11.11
CA MET A 267 -2.66 2.06 10.03
C MET A 267 -3.44 0.82 10.48
N GLN A 268 -3.12 0.24 11.65
CA GLN A 268 -3.85 -0.92 12.21
C GLN A 268 -5.17 -0.54 12.90
N GLY A 269 -5.51 0.76 12.97
CA GLY A 269 -6.82 1.24 13.41
C GLY A 269 -7.09 1.12 14.91
N ARG A 270 -6.06 0.96 15.75
CA ARG A 270 -6.19 1.07 17.22
C ARG A 270 -5.23 2.13 17.76
N SER A 271 -5.74 3.03 18.59
CA SER A 271 -4.91 3.84 19.47
C SER A 271 -4.40 2.98 20.62
N VAL A 272 -3.17 3.22 21.08
CA VAL A 272 -2.62 2.61 22.30
C VAL A 272 -3.52 2.85 23.52
N ASP A 273 -4.30 3.94 23.50
CA ASP A 273 -5.06 4.43 24.66
C ASP A 273 -6.60 4.23 24.57
N GLY A 274 -7.10 3.42 23.64
CA GLY A 274 -8.54 3.14 23.50
C GLY A 274 -9.46 4.32 23.09
N ARG A 275 -8.92 5.51 22.79
CA ARG A 275 -9.64 6.71 22.34
C ARG A 275 -9.87 6.74 20.83
N THR A 276 -10.59 5.75 20.30
CA THR A 276 -10.80 5.59 18.85
C THR A 276 -11.62 6.74 18.23
N LEU A 277 -12.71 7.17 18.88
CA LEU A 277 -13.65 8.16 18.32
C LEU A 277 -13.03 9.56 18.18
N ALA A 278 -12.30 10.04 19.19
CA ALA A 278 -11.66 11.36 19.13
C ALA A 278 -10.59 11.41 18.02
N ARG A 279 -9.86 10.30 17.83
CA ARG A 279 -8.87 10.17 16.75
C ARG A 279 -9.51 10.08 15.37
N GLU A 280 -10.62 9.37 15.23
CA GLU A 280 -11.39 9.30 13.98
C GLU A 280 -11.93 10.69 13.61
N ALA A 281 -12.51 11.42 14.56
CA ALA A 281 -12.98 12.79 14.34
C ALA A 281 -11.83 13.73 13.92
N TYR A 282 -10.72 13.68 14.65
CA TYR A 282 -9.52 14.45 14.33
C TYR A 282 -8.97 14.16 12.93
N PHE A 283 -8.90 12.88 12.54
CA PHE A 283 -8.44 12.48 11.21
C PHE A 283 -9.39 12.98 10.11
N LEU A 284 -10.71 13.00 10.34
CA LEU A 284 -11.69 13.56 9.41
C LEU A 284 -11.56 15.09 9.29
N GLU A 285 -11.33 15.79 10.39
CA GLU A 285 -11.06 17.23 10.39
C GLU A 285 -9.80 17.55 9.59
N PHE A 286 -8.70 16.84 9.85
CA PHE A 286 -7.46 17.00 9.10
C PHE A 286 -7.62 16.66 7.62
N ALA A 287 -8.35 15.58 7.28
CA ALA A 287 -8.66 15.25 5.89
C ALA A 287 -9.46 16.36 5.19
N ARG A 288 -10.38 17.04 5.91
CA ARG A 288 -11.12 18.20 5.39
C ARG A 288 -10.21 19.39 5.10
N GLU A 289 -9.25 19.67 5.98
CA GLU A 289 -8.27 20.74 5.77
C GLU A 289 -7.37 20.48 4.57
N LEU A 290 -6.92 19.23 4.40
CA LEU A 290 -6.14 18.83 3.23
C LEU A 290 -6.98 18.88 1.94
N ALA A 291 -8.24 18.46 1.99
CA ALA A 291 -9.15 18.53 0.85
C ALA A 291 -9.39 19.98 0.38
N ALA A 292 -9.30 20.96 1.28
CA ALA A 292 -9.42 22.38 0.93
C ALA A 292 -8.22 22.95 0.16
N VAL A 293 -7.04 22.31 0.23
CA VAL A 293 -5.81 22.77 -0.44
C VAL A 293 -5.37 21.89 -1.60
N ALA A 294 -5.85 20.65 -1.67
CA ALA A 294 -5.55 19.72 -2.75
C ALA A 294 -6.32 20.07 -4.03
N ARG A 295 -5.63 20.16 -5.17
CA ARG A 295 -6.25 20.31 -6.49
C ARG A 295 -6.71 18.97 -7.06
N MET A 296 -6.06 17.87 -6.66
CA MET A 296 -6.46 16.51 -7.00
C MET A 296 -7.42 15.93 -5.96
N PRO A 297 -8.28 14.97 -6.34
CA PRO A 297 -9.09 14.21 -5.42
C PRO A 297 -8.27 13.55 -4.29
N LEU A 298 -8.78 13.63 -3.06
CA LEU A 298 -8.24 12.87 -1.94
C LEU A 298 -9.01 11.57 -1.70
N MET A 299 -8.29 10.54 -1.29
CA MET A 299 -8.81 9.28 -0.77
C MET A 299 -8.37 9.13 0.69
N THR A 300 -9.21 8.56 1.55
CA THR A 300 -8.74 8.08 2.87
C THR A 300 -8.97 6.60 3.02
N THR A 301 -8.08 5.95 3.77
CA THR A 301 -8.22 4.55 4.16
C THR A 301 -8.00 4.40 5.65
N GLY A 302 -8.82 3.55 6.28
CA GLY A 302 -8.65 3.17 7.68
C GLY A 302 -9.99 2.95 8.37
N GLY A 303 -10.26 1.73 8.83
CA GLY A 303 -11.46 1.45 9.63
C GLY A 303 -12.81 1.47 8.90
N ILE A 304 -12.86 1.90 7.63
CA ILE A 304 -14.11 1.99 6.83
C ILE A 304 -14.67 0.59 6.54
N ARG A 305 -15.80 0.26 7.19
CA ARG A 305 -16.45 -1.08 7.15
C ARG A 305 -17.97 -1.02 7.09
N ARG A 306 -18.54 0.17 7.21
CA ARG A 306 -19.97 0.46 7.26
C ARG A 306 -20.26 1.56 6.26
N LYS A 307 -21.38 1.44 5.54
CA LYS A 307 -21.80 2.42 4.52
C LYS A 307 -21.84 3.85 5.08
N ALA A 308 -22.44 4.03 6.26
CA ALA A 308 -22.54 5.32 6.92
C ALA A 308 -21.17 5.97 7.20
N VAL A 309 -20.14 5.19 7.50
CA VAL A 309 -18.77 5.73 7.71
C VAL A 309 -18.15 6.17 6.39
N ALA A 310 -18.36 5.40 5.32
CA ALA A 310 -17.91 5.82 3.98
C ALA A 310 -18.62 7.10 3.52
N GLU A 311 -19.91 7.25 3.82
CA GLU A 311 -20.68 8.46 3.53
C GLU A 311 -20.19 9.66 4.36
N GLN A 312 -19.83 9.46 5.63
CA GLN A 312 -19.21 10.49 6.47
C GLN A 312 -17.86 10.96 5.92
N VAL A 313 -17.03 10.03 5.43
CA VAL A 313 -15.75 10.36 4.77
C VAL A 313 -15.99 11.24 3.55
N LEU A 314 -16.96 10.91 2.69
CA LEU A 314 -17.26 11.76 1.54
C LEU A 314 -17.83 13.13 1.95
N ALA A 315 -18.66 13.16 2.99
CA ALA A 315 -19.19 14.41 3.53
C ALA A 315 -18.12 15.33 4.13
N SER A 316 -16.94 14.80 4.49
CA SER A 316 -15.80 15.61 4.95
C SER A 316 -14.99 16.24 3.81
N GLY A 317 -15.41 16.09 2.55
CA GLY A 317 -14.72 16.64 1.38
C GLY A 317 -13.73 15.69 0.73
N VAL A 318 -13.53 14.50 1.28
CA VAL A 318 -12.72 13.44 0.67
C VAL A 318 -13.49 12.87 -0.52
N ALA A 319 -12.81 12.62 -1.64
CA ALA A 319 -13.45 12.20 -2.87
C ALA A 319 -13.67 10.68 -2.97
N VAL A 320 -12.85 9.87 -2.28
CA VAL A 320 -12.87 8.39 -2.36
C VAL A 320 -12.69 7.76 -0.97
N ALA A 321 -13.50 6.75 -0.65
CA ALA A 321 -13.42 5.98 0.57
C ALA A 321 -12.73 4.63 0.32
N GLY A 322 -11.58 4.43 0.96
CA GLY A 322 -10.73 3.26 0.85
C GLY A 322 -10.99 2.19 1.89
N MET A 323 -11.22 0.96 1.41
CA MET A 323 -11.51 -0.20 2.24
C MET A 323 -10.48 -1.30 2.00
N ALA A 324 -9.76 -1.68 3.05
CA ALA A 324 -8.80 -2.77 3.03
C ALA A 324 -9.42 -4.06 3.62
N THR A 325 -9.25 -4.28 4.92
CA THR A 325 -9.65 -5.53 5.59
C THR A 325 -11.14 -5.86 5.48
N ALA A 326 -12.00 -4.84 5.36
CA ALA A 326 -13.43 -5.02 5.07
C ALA A 326 -13.65 -5.83 3.79
N LEU A 327 -12.91 -5.53 2.71
CA LEU A 327 -13.02 -6.22 1.42
C LEU A 327 -12.25 -7.53 1.35
N ALA A 328 -11.34 -7.80 2.29
CA ALA A 328 -10.84 -9.16 2.48
C ALA A 328 -11.95 -10.08 3.05
N ILE A 329 -12.79 -9.53 3.94
CA ILE A 329 -13.83 -10.29 4.64
C ILE A 329 -15.07 -10.45 3.75
N ALA A 330 -15.59 -9.34 3.24
CA ALA A 330 -16.73 -9.26 2.34
C ALA A 330 -16.31 -8.53 1.05
N PRO A 331 -15.77 -9.25 0.04
CA PRO A 331 -15.36 -8.65 -1.23
C PRO A 331 -16.48 -7.91 -1.96
N ASP A 332 -17.73 -8.37 -1.79
CA ASP A 332 -18.95 -7.86 -2.40
C ASP A 332 -19.66 -6.75 -1.61
N LEU A 333 -18.99 -6.20 -0.58
CA LEU A 333 -19.55 -5.15 0.27
C LEU A 333 -20.01 -3.91 -0.52
N PRO A 334 -19.27 -3.40 -1.53
CA PRO A 334 -19.73 -2.28 -2.36
C PRO A 334 -21.03 -2.58 -3.12
N ALA A 335 -21.15 -3.78 -3.69
CA ALA A 335 -22.36 -4.21 -4.40
C ALA A 335 -23.57 -4.32 -3.44
N LYS A 336 -23.38 -4.89 -2.25
CA LYS A 336 -24.42 -4.96 -1.21
C LYS A 336 -24.88 -3.57 -0.77
N TRP A 337 -23.94 -2.65 -0.51
CA TRP A 337 -24.29 -1.28 -0.16
C TRP A 337 -25.07 -0.55 -1.25
N ARG A 338 -24.86 -0.94 -2.52
CA ARG A 338 -25.59 -0.41 -3.67
C ARG A 338 -27.01 -0.98 -3.77
N SER A 339 -27.20 -2.27 -3.50
CA SER A 339 -28.52 -2.93 -3.50
C SER A 339 -29.43 -2.47 -2.35
N GLY A 340 -28.88 -1.74 -1.37
CA GLY A 340 -29.62 -1.28 -0.19
C GLY A 340 -29.41 -2.18 1.04
N ASP A 341 -28.74 -3.32 0.86
CA ASP A 341 -28.26 -4.13 1.97
C ASP A 341 -27.16 -3.32 2.68
N GLY A 342 -27.36 -3.01 3.96
CA GLY A 342 -26.40 -2.23 4.75
C GLY A 342 -25.45 -3.05 5.64
N PRO A 343 -24.92 -4.23 5.25
CA PRO A 343 -24.14 -5.04 6.17
C PRO A 343 -22.82 -4.36 6.52
N SER A 344 -22.31 -4.69 7.70
CA SER A 344 -20.94 -4.40 8.13
C SER A 344 -20.01 -5.56 7.76
N ALA A 345 -18.74 -5.23 7.52
CA ALA A 345 -17.66 -6.22 7.42
C ALA A 345 -16.76 -6.14 8.65
N ASP A 346 -17.19 -6.77 9.74
CA ASP A 346 -16.48 -6.72 11.02
C ASP A 346 -15.20 -7.56 10.99
N SER A 347 -14.12 -7.04 11.59
CA SER A 347 -12.86 -7.78 11.66
C SER A 347 -12.98 -8.96 12.59
N PRO A 348 -12.21 -10.03 12.35
CA PRO A 348 -12.05 -11.08 13.33
C PRO A 348 -11.56 -10.50 14.66
N GLN A 349 -12.28 -10.83 15.74
CA GLN A 349 -11.87 -10.52 17.11
C GLN A 349 -10.87 -11.57 17.59
N VAL A 350 -9.87 -11.12 18.35
CA VAL A 350 -8.84 -11.98 18.96
C VAL A 350 -8.62 -11.48 20.39
N ASP A 351 -9.22 -12.18 21.34
CA ASP A 351 -9.24 -11.80 22.75
C ASP A 351 -8.04 -12.39 23.50
N TRP A 352 -6.83 -12.05 23.04
CA TRP A 352 -5.59 -12.45 23.70
C TRP A 352 -5.07 -11.34 24.60
N LYS A 353 -4.53 -11.69 25.77
CA LYS A 353 -4.00 -10.73 26.75
C LYS A 353 -2.87 -9.88 26.15
N ASP A 354 -1.96 -10.52 25.41
CA ASP A 354 -0.90 -9.82 24.67
C ASP A 354 -1.50 -9.19 23.40
N GLN A 355 -1.66 -7.86 23.43
CA GLN A 355 -2.25 -7.10 22.32
C GLN A 355 -1.38 -7.10 21.05
N VAL A 356 -0.06 -7.24 21.18
CA VAL A 356 0.85 -7.36 20.03
C VAL A 356 0.59 -8.69 19.33
N MET A 357 0.54 -9.78 20.10
CA MET A 357 0.22 -11.10 19.57
C MET A 357 -1.21 -11.17 19.01
N ALA A 358 -2.18 -10.49 19.64
CA ALA A 358 -3.54 -10.37 19.12
C ALA A 358 -3.56 -9.66 17.75
N ALA A 359 -2.76 -8.60 17.56
CA ALA A 359 -2.62 -7.92 16.27
C ALA A 359 -2.01 -8.83 15.20
N VAL A 360 -0.92 -9.52 15.52
CA VAL A 360 -0.27 -10.48 14.61
C VAL A 360 -1.23 -11.61 14.21
N ALA A 361 -2.00 -12.15 15.16
CA ALA A 361 -2.99 -13.19 14.89
C ALA A 361 -4.15 -12.70 14.01
N ARG A 362 -4.64 -11.46 14.22
CA ARG A 362 -5.62 -10.82 13.32
C ARG A 362 -5.07 -10.69 11.90
N MET A 363 -3.82 -10.27 11.73
CA MET A 363 -3.17 -10.23 10.41
C MET A 363 -3.10 -11.62 9.79
N ALA A 364 -2.75 -12.66 10.55
CA ALA A 364 -2.72 -14.03 10.05
C ALA A 364 -4.11 -14.54 9.61
N LEU A 365 -5.18 -14.13 10.29
CA LEU A 365 -6.56 -14.41 9.87
C LEU A 365 -6.91 -13.73 8.55
N ILE A 366 -6.56 -12.45 8.38
CA ILE A 366 -6.76 -11.74 7.12
C ILE A 366 -5.95 -12.38 5.99
N LYS A 367 -4.66 -12.68 6.19
CA LYS A 367 -3.83 -13.38 5.20
C LYS A 367 -4.41 -14.75 4.83
N ARG A 368 -4.92 -15.49 5.82
CA ARG A 368 -5.62 -16.76 5.56
C ARG A 368 -6.87 -16.54 4.71
N ARG A 369 -7.65 -15.50 4.99
CA ARG A 369 -8.84 -15.14 4.20
C ARG A 369 -8.48 -14.80 2.76
N LEU A 370 -7.44 -14.00 2.50
CA LEU A 370 -6.94 -13.72 1.15
C LEU A 370 -6.56 -15.01 0.41
N ARG A 371 -5.91 -15.96 1.10
CA ARG A 371 -5.57 -17.28 0.53
C ARG A 371 -6.79 -18.14 0.21
N VAL A 372 -7.84 -18.07 1.02
CA VAL A 372 -9.12 -18.77 0.77
C VAL A 372 -9.79 -18.21 -0.50
N LEU A 373 -9.86 -16.88 -0.62
CA LEU A 373 -10.36 -16.23 -1.84
C LEU A 373 -9.49 -16.55 -3.06
N GLY A 374 -8.16 -16.50 -2.92
CA GLY A 374 -7.23 -16.90 -3.98
C GLY A 374 -7.27 -18.39 -4.32
N ALA A 375 -7.88 -19.24 -3.50
CA ALA A 375 -8.19 -20.63 -3.83
C ALA A 375 -9.55 -20.79 -4.53
N GLY A 376 -10.24 -19.69 -4.87
CA GLY A 376 -11.58 -19.69 -5.48
C GLY A 376 -12.70 -20.03 -4.50
N ARG A 377 -12.46 -19.97 -3.19
CA ARG A 377 -13.46 -20.31 -2.16
C ARG A 377 -14.02 -19.05 -1.53
N ILE A 378 -15.34 -18.95 -1.46
CA ILE A 378 -16.04 -17.78 -0.90
C ILE A 378 -16.37 -17.97 0.60
N SER A 379 -16.41 -19.22 1.07
CA SER A 379 -16.80 -19.61 2.44
C SER A 379 -16.14 -18.78 3.54
N THR A 380 -16.97 -18.22 4.43
CA THR A 380 -16.61 -17.39 5.59
C THR A 380 -16.37 -18.19 6.87
N GLY A 381 -16.06 -19.49 6.75
CA GLY A 381 -15.89 -20.38 7.90
C GLY A 381 -14.98 -19.79 8.96
N ARG A 382 -15.42 -19.86 10.24
CA ARG A 382 -14.63 -19.34 11.36
C ARG A 382 -13.28 -20.06 11.43
N HIS A 383 -12.20 -19.29 11.40
CA HIS A 383 -10.85 -19.82 11.53
C HIS A 383 -10.30 -19.52 12.92
N SER A 384 -9.65 -20.51 13.55
CA SER A 384 -8.93 -20.28 14.80
C SER A 384 -7.74 -19.33 14.58
N ALA A 385 -7.61 -18.34 15.46
CA ALA A 385 -6.51 -17.37 15.45
C ALA A 385 -5.15 -18.07 15.62
N ALA A 386 -5.05 -19.00 16.57
CA ALA A 386 -3.83 -19.75 16.84
C ALA A 386 -3.42 -20.64 15.65
N ILE A 387 -4.37 -21.39 15.09
CA ILE A 387 -4.10 -22.25 13.92
C ILE A 387 -3.68 -21.40 12.71
N SER A 388 -4.35 -20.26 12.50
CA SER A 388 -4.03 -19.38 11.38
C SER A 388 -2.66 -18.75 11.51
N LEU A 389 -2.26 -18.34 12.71
CA LEU A 389 -0.92 -17.85 13.01
C LEU A 389 0.14 -18.92 12.77
N PHE A 390 -0.09 -20.15 13.25
CA PHE A 390 0.83 -21.26 13.04
C PHE A 390 1.03 -21.59 11.55
N ILE A 391 -0.07 -21.69 10.79
CA ILE A 391 -0.03 -21.90 9.33
C ILE A 391 0.72 -20.77 8.64
N ASP A 392 0.49 -19.52 9.04
CA ASP A 392 1.16 -18.35 8.44
C ASP A 392 2.67 -18.38 8.69
N GLN A 393 3.12 -18.76 9.88
CA GLN A 393 4.55 -18.91 10.20
C GLN A 393 5.20 -20.03 9.36
N LEU A 394 4.55 -21.19 9.25
CA LEU A 394 5.06 -22.30 8.42
C LEU A 394 5.17 -21.90 6.95
N ARG A 395 4.14 -21.22 6.42
CA ARG A 395 4.14 -20.72 5.05
C ARG A 395 5.23 -19.68 4.83
N THR A 396 5.38 -18.73 5.75
CA THR A 396 6.42 -17.69 5.69
C THR A 396 7.80 -18.34 5.61
N ARG A 397 8.11 -19.33 6.46
CA ARG A 397 9.38 -20.07 6.39
C ARG A 397 9.62 -20.74 5.03
N ARG A 398 8.58 -21.36 4.44
CA ARG A 398 8.68 -21.98 3.11
C ARG A 398 8.93 -20.94 2.01
N LEU A 399 8.18 -19.84 2.02
CA LEU A 399 8.35 -18.74 1.07
C LEU A 399 9.73 -18.09 1.21
N THR A 400 10.24 -17.89 2.42
CA THR A 400 11.58 -17.35 2.64
C THR A 400 12.66 -18.24 2.00
N ARG A 401 12.54 -19.58 2.11
CA ARG A 401 13.46 -20.50 1.44
C ARG A 401 13.35 -20.40 -0.08
N ARG A 402 12.14 -20.27 -0.63
CA ARG A 402 11.91 -20.08 -2.08
C ARG A 402 12.54 -18.77 -2.56
N TYR A 403 12.27 -17.68 -1.87
CA TYR A 403 12.82 -16.36 -2.17
C TYR A 403 14.35 -16.38 -2.17
N ARG A 404 14.99 -16.93 -1.12
CA ARG A 404 16.46 -17.01 -1.06
C ARG A 404 17.06 -17.77 -2.24
N ARG A 405 16.46 -18.89 -2.64
CA ARG A 405 16.91 -19.66 -3.83
C ARG A 405 16.77 -18.84 -5.11
N TRP A 406 15.64 -18.16 -5.28
CA TRP A 406 15.39 -17.29 -6.43
C TRP A 406 16.38 -16.12 -6.49
N HIS A 407 16.62 -15.45 -5.37
CA HIS A 407 17.55 -14.34 -5.26
C HIS A 407 18.99 -14.78 -5.60
N GLN A 408 19.45 -15.89 -5.01
CA GLN A 408 20.78 -16.46 -5.28
C GLN A 408 20.96 -16.86 -6.74
N ALA A 409 19.92 -17.43 -7.38
CA ALA A 409 19.97 -17.78 -8.79
C ALA A 409 20.09 -16.53 -9.69
N ARG A 410 19.45 -15.42 -9.32
CA ARG A 410 19.59 -14.14 -10.01
C ARG A 410 20.99 -13.54 -9.84
N GLU A 411 21.54 -13.59 -8.63
CA GLU A 411 22.91 -13.11 -8.37
C GLU A 411 23.93 -13.90 -9.20
N ALA A 412 23.81 -15.23 -9.23
CA ALA A 412 24.71 -16.10 -9.99
C ALA A 412 24.64 -15.89 -11.52
N SER A 413 23.52 -15.37 -12.03
CA SER A 413 23.32 -15.11 -13.46
C SER A 413 23.63 -13.66 -13.87
N GLY A 414 24.08 -12.81 -12.94
CA GLY A 414 24.39 -11.41 -13.21
C GLY A 414 23.14 -10.52 -13.40
N MET A 415 21.94 -11.03 -13.12
CA MET A 415 20.67 -10.30 -13.24
C MET A 415 20.36 -9.37 -12.06
N VAL A 416 21.35 -9.10 -11.20
CA VAL A 416 21.22 -8.30 -9.95
C VAL A 416 22.14 -7.08 -9.95
N ASN A 417 22.93 -6.87 -11.01
CA ASN A 417 23.79 -5.69 -11.14
C ASN A 417 22.98 -4.43 -11.41
#